data_AF-A0A2Z2NTF8-F1
#
_entry.id   AF-A0A2Z2NTF8-F1
#
_cell.length_a   1.000
_cell.length_b   1.000
_cell.length_c   1.000
_cell.angle_alpha   90.00
_cell.angle_beta   90.00
_cell.angle_gamma   90.00
#
_symmetry.space_group_name_H-M   'P 1'
#
loop_
_entity.id
_entity.type
_entity.pdbx_description
1 polymer ?
#
loop_
_entity_poly.entity_id
_entity_poly.type
_entity_poly.pdbx_seq_one_letter_code
_entity_poly.pdbx_strand_id
1 'polypeptide(L)'
;MQANPFKIAAICKARTTPEKLTALALLLSGSLLATIGVPANAIADSVTLYPDAMRIVRGQASKSSVAPLATNDQRDSSDDWDSYVEFYPATNGMVSVMRFRAPVDIASQALDSLVLKTNFKGPAWSEQRYTWHLRNFNTGRWVRVGTNQNVPDWLWTQQSFQVPGNVSHFMDPLGRLVARFASPASNDNSNVDHMALELTTATPTPTPTPTPTPTPTPVETVTETSDVWSPAPGTSWQIQLQGNLDTSLNVAMYDIDLFDTPTSVINDLKSRNIAVICYFSAGSWEDWRTDAGQIPVSVRGASNGWPGEQWLDISAIDKLAPVMAARMDLAAAKGCDGVDPDNVDGYTNNSGFPLTSQHQLDYNKWLATEAHARGLSIGLKNNLLQIEALEPYFDFAINESCLHYNECDLLTPFVDAGKAVFGIEYLDDPADFCSTTNALNFDWLKKPKDLMAARESCR
;
A
#
# COMPACT_ATOMS: atom_id res chain seq x y z
N MET A 1 -48.89 -27.54 -32.93
CA MET A 1 -48.37 -28.85 -33.39
C MET A 1 -47.06 -28.62 -34.12
N GLN A 2 -46.00 -29.33 -33.69
CA GLN A 2 -44.82 -29.80 -34.45
C GLN A 2 -44.03 -28.78 -35.30
N ALA A 3 -42.78 -28.43 -34.97
CA ALA A 3 -41.54 -29.23 -34.95
C ALA A 3 -41.00 -29.63 -36.34
N ASN A 4 -39.92 -28.93 -36.75
CA ASN A 4 -38.69 -29.45 -37.40
C ASN A 4 -38.78 -30.02 -38.85
N PRO A 5 -37.67 -30.43 -39.50
CA PRO A 5 -36.51 -29.69 -40.04
C PRO A 5 -36.30 -29.99 -41.55
N PHE A 6 -35.26 -29.42 -42.19
CA PHE A 6 -34.69 -30.00 -43.43
C PHE A 6 -33.16 -30.21 -43.32
N LYS A 7 -32.76 -31.48 -43.41
CA LYS A 7 -31.44 -31.98 -43.84
C LYS A 7 -31.55 -32.39 -45.30
N ILE A 8 -30.55 -32.09 -46.14
CA ILE A 8 -30.16 -32.91 -47.30
C ILE A 8 -28.62 -32.95 -47.38
N ALA A 9 -28.13 -34.13 -47.75
CA ALA A 9 -26.76 -34.61 -47.73
C ALA A 9 -26.15 -34.74 -49.15
N ALA A 10 -24.90 -35.22 -49.18
CA ALA A 10 -24.22 -35.98 -50.26
C ALA A 10 -23.49 -35.11 -51.33
N ILE A 11 -22.29 -35.37 -51.87
CA ILE A 11 -21.44 -36.58 -52.10
C ILE A 11 -20.01 -36.08 -52.47
N CYS A 12 -18.91 -36.73 -52.02
CA CYS A 12 -17.98 -37.52 -52.87
C CYS A 12 -16.77 -38.09 -52.11
N LYS A 13 -16.41 -39.32 -52.50
CA LYS A 13 -15.43 -40.27 -51.94
C LYS A 13 -14.01 -40.04 -52.49
N ALA A 14 -12.99 -40.45 -51.73
CA ALA A 14 -12.07 -41.51 -52.15
C ALA A 14 -11.29 -42.08 -50.94
N ARG A 15 -11.29 -43.42 -50.86
CA ARG A 15 -10.55 -44.26 -49.90
C ARG A 15 -9.22 -44.67 -50.50
N THR A 16 -8.22 -44.93 -49.67
CA THR A 16 -7.47 -46.21 -49.69
C THR A 16 -6.95 -46.54 -48.28
N THR A 17 -6.88 -47.84 -48.02
CA THR A 17 -6.99 -48.58 -46.76
C THR A 17 -5.64 -49.16 -46.26
N PRO A 18 -5.62 -49.83 -45.08
CA PRO A 18 -4.45 -50.02 -44.20
C PRO A 18 -3.98 -51.49 -44.07
N GLU A 19 -2.87 -51.73 -43.37
CA GLU A 19 -2.44 -53.02 -42.74
C GLU A 19 -1.37 -52.67 -41.66
N LYS A 20 -1.52 -52.86 -40.34
CA LYS A 20 -1.70 -54.00 -39.40
C LYS A 20 -0.45 -54.88 -39.10
N LEU A 21 -0.04 -54.79 -37.82
CA LEU A 21 0.67 -55.75 -36.92
C LEU A 21 2.08 -56.23 -37.33
N THR A 22 3.09 -56.32 -36.46
CA THR A 22 3.17 -57.21 -35.28
C THR A 22 4.43 -56.88 -34.46
N ALA A 23 4.42 -57.15 -33.15
CA ALA A 23 5.53 -56.99 -32.23
C ALA A 23 6.69 -57.97 -32.46
N LEU A 24 7.93 -57.54 -32.22
CA LEU A 24 9.06 -58.41 -31.91
C LEU A 24 9.98 -57.73 -30.90
N ALA A 25 10.14 -58.35 -29.72
CA ALA A 25 11.11 -57.96 -28.72
C ALA A 25 12.49 -58.50 -29.12
N LEU A 26 13.52 -57.65 -29.09
CA LEU A 26 14.92 -58.06 -29.05
C LEU A 26 15.68 -57.12 -28.09
N LEU A 27 16.20 -57.69 -27.00
CA LEU A 27 17.20 -57.08 -26.12
C LEU A 27 18.53 -56.98 -26.87
N LEU A 28 19.20 -55.81 -26.83
CA LEU A 28 20.67 -55.69 -26.89
C LEU A 28 21.14 -54.30 -26.41
N SER A 29 21.81 -54.35 -25.25
CA SER A 29 22.89 -53.49 -24.73
C SER A 29 23.30 -52.19 -25.43
N GLY A 30 23.33 -51.11 -24.62
CA GLY A 30 24.50 -50.25 -24.46
C GLY A 30 24.82 -49.24 -25.55
N SER A 31 24.52 -47.95 -25.30
CA SER A 31 25.46 -46.82 -25.45
C SER A 31 24.77 -45.52 -25.05
N LEU A 32 25.28 -44.89 -23.98
CA LEU A 32 24.87 -43.59 -23.48
C LEU A 32 25.39 -42.51 -24.46
N LEU A 33 24.56 -42.10 -25.44
CA LEU A 33 24.80 -40.84 -26.14
C LEU A 33 24.24 -39.70 -25.27
N ALA A 34 25.14 -38.98 -24.63
CA ALA A 34 24.85 -37.67 -24.08
C ALA A 34 24.45 -36.75 -25.24
N THR A 35 23.15 -36.56 -25.42
CA THR A 35 22.63 -35.45 -26.21
C THR A 35 22.93 -34.18 -25.42
N ILE A 36 23.85 -33.36 -25.95
CA ILE A 36 23.98 -31.98 -25.52
C ILE A 36 22.66 -31.32 -25.91
N GLY A 37 21.74 -31.25 -24.96
CA GLY A 37 20.55 -30.42 -25.08
C GLY A 37 21.04 -28.99 -25.25
N VAL A 38 20.90 -28.44 -26.44
CA VAL A 38 20.87 -27.00 -26.64
C VAL A 38 19.82 -26.48 -25.66
N PRO A 39 20.14 -25.59 -24.71
CA PRO A 39 19.12 -25.05 -23.84
C PRO A 39 18.09 -24.37 -24.74
N ALA A 40 16.84 -24.82 -24.67
CA ALA A 40 15.73 -24.09 -25.24
C ALA A 40 15.82 -22.66 -24.69
N ASN A 41 15.84 -21.66 -25.57
CA ASN A 41 15.71 -20.27 -25.16
C ASN A 41 14.48 -20.18 -24.24
N ALA A 42 14.70 -19.99 -22.94
CA ALA A 42 13.64 -19.66 -22.02
C ALA A 42 13.15 -18.27 -22.40
N ILE A 43 11.93 -18.18 -22.92
CA ILE A 43 11.27 -16.91 -23.21
C ILE A 43 10.93 -16.31 -21.84
N ALA A 44 11.39 -15.08 -21.57
CA ALA A 44 10.94 -14.34 -20.40
C ALA A 44 9.42 -14.11 -20.52
N ASP A 45 8.67 -14.48 -19.48
CA ASP A 45 7.23 -14.22 -19.46
C ASP A 45 7.00 -12.72 -19.34
N SER A 46 6.30 -12.14 -20.32
CA SER A 46 5.86 -10.75 -20.31
C SER A 46 4.38 -10.69 -19.95
N VAL A 47 4.05 -9.84 -18.98
CA VAL A 47 2.68 -9.64 -18.50
C VAL A 47 2.28 -8.18 -18.68
N THR A 48 1.14 -7.96 -19.33
CA THR A 48 0.56 -6.62 -19.47
C THR A 48 -0.56 -6.44 -18.44
N LEU A 49 -0.44 -5.41 -17.62
CA LEU A 49 -1.45 -5.00 -16.66
C LEU A 49 -2.18 -3.76 -17.16
N TYR A 50 -3.48 -3.76 -16.94
CA TYR A 50 -4.36 -2.63 -17.18
C TYR A 50 -4.83 -2.06 -15.84
N PRO A 51 -5.19 -0.78 -15.78
CA PRO A 51 -5.70 -0.21 -14.55
C PRO A 51 -7.01 -0.89 -14.15
N ASP A 52 -7.15 -1.26 -12.88
CA ASP A 52 -8.37 -1.84 -12.30
C ASP A 52 -9.26 -0.78 -11.63
N ALA A 53 -8.66 0.35 -11.27
CA ALA A 53 -9.36 1.50 -10.71
C ALA A 53 -8.69 2.81 -11.14
N MET A 54 -9.49 3.86 -11.26
CA MET A 54 -9.04 5.23 -11.49
C MET A 54 -9.78 6.16 -10.54
N ARG A 55 -9.04 7.10 -9.96
CA ARG A 55 -9.59 8.14 -9.08
C ARG A 55 -9.05 9.51 -9.48
N ILE A 56 -9.96 10.47 -9.58
CA ILE A 56 -9.61 11.86 -9.85
C ILE A 56 -9.37 12.55 -8.52
N VAL A 57 -8.12 12.94 -8.28
CA VAL A 57 -7.70 13.71 -7.09
C VAL A 57 -7.98 15.20 -7.31
N ARG A 58 -7.78 15.67 -8.54
CA ARG A 58 -7.93 17.08 -8.93
C ARG A 58 -8.30 17.16 -10.40
N GLY A 59 -9.21 18.07 -10.75
CA GLY A 59 -9.80 18.15 -12.08
C GLY A 59 -11.00 17.23 -12.23
N GLN A 60 -11.33 16.86 -13.46
CA GLN A 60 -12.43 15.95 -13.78
C GLN A 60 -12.00 14.98 -14.89
N ALA A 61 -12.79 13.92 -15.08
CA ALA A 61 -12.67 13.03 -16.23
C ALA A 61 -14.06 12.79 -16.81
N SER A 62 -14.12 12.62 -18.12
CA SER A 62 -15.37 12.31 -18.86
C SER A 62 -15.97 10.97 -18.44
N LYS A 63 -15.16 10.07 -17.90
CA LYS A 63 -15.53 8.72 -17.48
C LYS A 63 -14.87 8.38 -16.15
N SER A 64 -15.59 7.70 -15.27
CA SER A 64 -15.05 7.07 -14.06
C SER A 64 -14.49 5.66 -14.34
N SER A 65 -14.93 5.02 -15.42
CA SER A 65 -14.47 3.70 -15.84
C SER A 65 -13.07 3.74 -16.43
N VAL A 66 -12.27 2.74 -16.11
CA VAL A 66 -10.94 2.47 -16.68
C VAL A 66 -10.98 1.66 -17.97
N ALA A 67 -12.14 1.11 -18.35
CA ALA A 67 -12.26 0.21 -19.49
C ALA A 67 -11.67 0.77 -20.81
N PRO A 68 -11.88 2.06 -21.16
CA PRO A 68 -11.30 2.61 -22.38
C PRO A 68 -9.77 2.59 -22.39
N LEU A 69 -9.12 2.66 -21.22
CA LEU A 69 -7.66 2.67 -21.08
C LEU A 69 -7.00 1.31 -21.41
N ALA A 70 -7.79 0.26 -21.62
CA ALA A 70 -7.28 -1.05 -22.03
C ALA A 70 -7.33 -1.28 -23.55
N THR A 71 -7.97 -0.38 -24.32
CA THR A 71 -8.35 -0.67 -25.70
C THR A 71 -7.25 -0.36 -26.72
N ASN A 72 -6.62 0.82 -26.62
CA ASN A 72 -5.57 1.27 -27.54
C ASN A 72 -5.95 1.22 -29.03
N ASP A 73 -7.15 1.69 -29.38
CA ASP A 73 -7.70 1.63 -30.74
C ASP A 73 -7.67 2.98 -31.48
N GLN A 74 -7.35 4.09 -30.80
CA GLN A 74 -7.34 5.42 -31.42
C GLN A 74 -6.03 5.71 -32.14
N ARG A 75 -6.10 6.28 -33.34
CA ARG A 75 -4.92 6.63 -34.16
C ARG A 75 -5.09 7.99 -34.82
N ASP A 76 -3.98 8.68 -35.10
CA ASP A 76 -3.93 9.96 -35.80
C ASP A 76 -4.93 10.98 -35.22
N SER A 77 -5.91 11.41 -36.03
CA SER A 77 -6.94 12.39 -35.65
C SER A 77 -8.25 11.76 -35.18
N SER A 78 -8.32 10.43 -35.04
CA SER A 78 -9.54 9.71 -34.62
C SER A 78 -10.14 10.32 -33.36
N ASP A 79 -11.47 10.25 -33.28
CA ASP A 79 -12.24 10.85 -32.19
C ASP A 79 -13.50 10.03 -31.94
N ASP A 80 -13.30 8.80 -31.44
CA ASP A 80 -14.40 7.99 -30.93
C ASP A 80 -14.55 8.23 -29.44
N TRP A 81 -15.57 9.01 -29.08
CA TRP A 81 -15.84 9.43 -27.71
C TRP A 81 -15.85 8.27 -26.72
N ASP A 82 -16.37 7.10 -27.07
CA ASP A 82 -16.51 5.97 -26.14
C ASP A 82 -15.18 5.23 -25.90
N SER A 83 -14.20 5.41 -26.79
CA SER A 83 -12.93 4.70 -26.76
C SER A 83 -11.83 5.37 -25.95
N TYR A 84 -12.04 6.58 -25.42
CA TYR A 84 -11.04 7.26 -24.59
C TYR A 84 -11.62 7.89 -23.33
N VAL A 85 -10.73 8.25 -22.39
CA VAL A 85 -11.03 9.12 -21.26
C VAL A 85 -10.46 10.50 -21.56
N GLU A 86 -11.32 11.49 -21.70
CA GLU A 86 -10.93 12.90 -21.65
C GLU A 86 -10.76 13.35 -20.18
N PHE A 87 -9.67 14.05 -19.90
CA PHE A 87 -9.32 14.63 -18.62
C PHE A 87 -9.35 16.16 -18.68
N TYR A 88 -10.04 16.76 -17.72
CA TYR A 88 -10.28 18.19 -17.60
C TYR A 88 -9.52 18.76 -16.40
N PRO A 89 -8.38 19.44 -16.59
CA PRO A 89 -7.69 20.09 -15.48
C PRO A 89 -8.56 21.17 -14.82
N ALA A 90 -8.54 21.22 -13.48
CA ALA A 90 -9.07 22.36 -12.72
C ALA A 90 -8.05 23.52 -12.73
N THR A 91 -8.41 24.70 -12.23
CA THR A 91 -7.53 25.88 -12.19
C THR A 91 -6.17 25.65 -11.52
N ASN A 92 -6.09 24.69 -10.59
CA ASN A 92 -4.87 24.27 -9.91
C ASN A 92 -4.25 22.98 -10.49
N GLY A 93 -4.66 22.57 -11.70
CA GLY A 93 -4.14 21.43 -12.44
C GLY A 93 -5.05 20.20 -12.47
N MET A 94 -4.48 19.10 -12.96
CA MET A 94 -5.10 17.79 -13.08
C MET A 94 -4.27 16.75 -12.33
N VAL A 95 -4.92 15.88 -11.57
CA VAL A 95 -4.27 14.70 -10.98
C VAL A 95 -5.27 13.54 -11.01
N SER A 96 -4.92 12.49 -11.75
CA SER A 96 -5.59 11.19 -11.75
C SER A 96 -4.62 10.13 -11.24
N VAL A 97 -5.11 9.24 -10.38
CA VAL A 97 -4.37 8.10 -9.84
C VAL A 97 -5.03 6.82 -10.31
N MET A 98 -4.23 5.93 -10.89
CA MET A 98 -4.68 4.64 -11.42
C MET A 98 -3.97 3.51 -10.70
N ARG A 99 -4.73 2.49 -10.30
CA ARG A 99 -4.23 1.29 -9.63
C ARG A 99 -4.15 0.14 -10.63
N PHE A 100 -3.12 -0.68 -10.46
CA PHE A 100 -2.87 -1.90 -11.24
C PHE A 100 -2.58 -3.02 -10.27
N ARG A 101 -2.93 -4.25 -10.65
CA ARG A 101 -2.68 -5.45 -9.85
C ARG A 101 -2.07 -6.55 -10.71
N ALA A 102 -0.83 -6.92 -10.38
CA ALA A 102 -0.18 -8.10 -10.91
C ALA A 102 -0.82 -9.36 -10.31
N PRO A 103 -0.94 -10.45 -11.08
CA PRO A 103 -1.22 -11.78 -10.53
C PRO A 103 -0.22 -12.16 -9.41
N VAL A 104 -0.69 -12.89 -8.40
CA VAL A 104 0.12 -13.21 -7.19
C VAL A 104 1.39 -13.99 -7.52
N ASP A 105 1.32 -14.86 -8.53
CA ASP A 105 2.47 -15.61 -9.04
C ASP A 105 3.53 -14.69 -9.66
N ILE A 106 3.13 -13.60 -10.31
CA ILE A 106 4.05 -12.57 -10.84
C ILE A 106 4.58 -11.68 -9.71
N ALA A 107 3.73 -11.32 -8.76
CA ALA A 107 4.10 -10.50 -7.60
C ALA A 107 5.25 -11.11 -6.78
N SER A 108 5.31 -12.45 -6.73
CA SER A 108 6.35 -13.21 -6.02
C SER A 108 7.67 -13.37 -6.78
N GLN A 109 7.75 -12.96 -8.05
CA GLN A 109 8.93 -13.12 -8.90
C GLN A 109 9.80 -11.87 -8.93
N ALA A 110 11.10 -12.05 -9.20
CA ALA A 110 11.99 -10.94 -9.47
C ALA A 110 11.62 -10.30 -10.82
N LEU A 111 11.25 -9.02 -10.79
CA LEU A 111 11.00 -8.23 -11.99
C LEU A 111 12.32 -7.82 -12.65
N ASP A 112 12.43 -8.07 -13.95
CA ASP A 112 13.58 -7.69 -14.78
C ASP A 112 13.35 -6.33 -15.44
N SER A 113 12.13 -6.06 -15.91
CA SER A 113 11.75 -4.75 -16.46
C SER A 113 10.31 -4.37 -16.15
N LEU A 114 10.05 -3.07 -16.17
CA LEU A 114 8.73 -2.45 -16.04
C LEU A 114 8.64 -1.29 -17.03
N VAL A 115 7.60 -1.30 -17.87
CA VAL A 115 7.39 -0.28 -18.92
C VAL A 115 5.99 0.29 -18.80
N LEU A 116 5.87 1.61 -18.72
CA LEU A 116 4.59 2.30 -18.86
C LEU A 116 4.29 2.54 -20.34
N LYS A 117 3.19 1.98 -20.81
CA LYS A 117 2.63 2.21 -22.15
C LYS A 117 1.47 3.17 -22.04
N THR A 118 1.38 4.11 -22.96
CA THR A 118 0.22 4.98 -23.06
C THR A 118 -0.04 5.39 -24.51
N ASN A 119 -1.27 5.71 -24.82
CA ASN A 119 -1.66 6.36 -26.07
C ASN A 119 -2.45 7.61 -25.68
N PHE A 120 -1.91 8.76 -26.07
CA PHE A 120 -2.32 10.07 -25.59
C PHE A 120 -2.54 11.00 -26.77
N LYS A 121 -3.58 11.81 -26.70
CA LYS A 121 -3.89 12.92 -27.62
C LYS A 121 -4.17 14.15 -26.79
N GLY A 122 -3.60 15.27 -27.17
CA GLY A 122 -3.82 16.52 -26.47
C GLY A 122 -2.88 17.62 -26.95
N PRO A 123 -2.85 18.74 -26.25
CA PRO A 123 -2.05 19.89 -26.60
C PRO A 123 -0.55 19.57 -26.66
N ALA A 124 0.17 20.31 -27.49
CA ALA A 124 1.61 20.31 -27.50
C ALA A 124 2.20 20.67 -26.12
N TRP A 125 3.37 20.11 -25.79
CA TRP A 125 4.04 20.35 -24.50
C TRP A 125 4.27 21.81 -24.13
N SER A 126 4.47 22.67 -25.14
CA SER A 126 4.64 24.11 -24.95
C SER A 126 3.38 24.81 -24.43
N GLU A 127 2.21 24.24 -24.72
CA GLU A 127 0.91 24.77 -24.31
C GLU A 127 0.50 24.19 -22.97
N GLN A 128 0.57 22.87 -22.81
CA GLN A 128 0.13 22.20 -21.59
C GLN A 128 0.97 20.94 -21.36
N ARG A 129 1.48 20.81 -20.13
CA ARG A 129 2.37 19.72 -19.75
C ARG A 129 1.60 18.64 -19.03
N TYR A 130 1.62 17.44 -19.58
CA TYR A 130 1.13 16.22 -18.98
C TYR A 130 2.31 15.30 -18.63
N THR A 131 2.20 14.65 -17.48
CA THR A 131 3.27 13.87 -16.88
C THR A 131 2.72 12.57 -16.31
N TRP A 132 3.49 11.50 -16.49
CA TRP A 132 3.22 10.17 -15.95
C TRP A 132 4.22 9.87 -14.86
N HIS A 133 3.73 9.32 -13.76
CA HIS A 133 4.55 8.91 -12.63
C HIS A 133 4.16 7.51 -12.19
N LEU A 134 5.10 6.80 -11.58
CA LEU A 134 4.82 5.62 -10.76
C LEU A 134 5.20 5.89 -9.31
N ARG A 135 4.43 5.32 -8.38
CA ARG A 135 4.75 5.37 -6.95
C ARG A 135 5.86 4.36 -6.66
N ASN A 136 6.97 4.84 -6.11
CA ASN A 136 8.00 3.99 -5.56
C ASN A 136 7.60 3.63 -4.12
N PHE A 137 7.26 2.38 -3.87
CA PHE A 137 6.78 1.86 -2.58
C PHE A 137 7.88 1.77 -1.52
N ASN A 138 9.15 1.74 -1.92
CA ASN A 138 10.25 1.76 -0.96
C ASN A 138 10.45 3.15 -0.35
N THR A 139 10.27 4.21 -1.15
CA THR A 139 10.53 5.60 -0.72
C THR A 139 9.27 6.43 -0.47
N GLY A 140 8.10 5.90 -0.82
CA GLY A 140 6.85 6.67 -0.83
C GLY A 140 6.85 7.84 -1.82
N ARG A 141 7.77 7.92 -2.79
CA ARG A 141 7.86 9.06 -3.71
C ARG A 141 7.24 8.76 -5.07
N TRP A 142 6.67 9.78 -5.69
CA TRP A 142 6.29 9.74 -7.10
C TRP A 142 7.52 9.93 -7.97
N VAL A 143 7.84 8.94 -8.80
CA VAL A 143 8.93 9.02 -9.77
C VAL A 143 8.33 9.31 -11.13
N ARG A 144 8.75 10.40 -11.77
CA ARG A 144 8.30 10.76 -13.12
C ARG A 144 8.91 9.76 -14.12
N VAL A 145 8.04 9.07 -14.85
CA VAL A 145 8.43 8.08 -15.87
C VAL A 145 8.27 8.61 -17.29
N GLY A 146 7.31 9.52 -17.53
CA GLY A 146 6.98 9.98 -18.88
C GLY A 146 6.40 11.39 -18.95
N THR A 147 6.35 11.93 -20.17
CA THR A 147 5.82 13.27 -20.50
C THR A 147 5.23 13.30 -21.91
N ASN A 148 4.39 14.31 -22.20
CA ASN A 148 3.87 14.55 -23.55
C ASN A 148 4.83 15.40 -24.41
N GLN A 149 6.11 15.51 -24.04
CA GLN A 149 7.09 16.38 -24.71
C GLN A 149 7.22 16.12 -26.22
N ASN A 150 7.04 14.87 -26.64
CA ASN A 150 7.19 14.44 -28.03
C ASN A 150 5.86 14.13 -28.71
N VAL A 151 4.74 14.59 -28.13
CA VAL A 151 3.40 14.41 -28.71
C VAL A 151 3.09 15.62 -29.59
N PRO A 152 2.78 15.44 -30.89
CA PRO A 152 2.28 16.51 -31.73
C PRO A 152 0.91 16.99 -31.26
N ASP A 153 0.63 18.27 -31.52
CA ASP A 153 -0.63 18.89 -31.12
C ASP A 153 -1.85 18.11 -31.64
N TRP A 154 -2.68 17.64 -30.71
CA TRP A 154 -3.94 16.94 -30.96
C TRP A 154 -3.87 15.75 -31.91
N LEU A 155 -2.75 15.00 -31.90
CA LEU A 155 -2.61 13.72 -32.60
C LEU A 155 -2.34 12.57 -31.62
N TRP A 156 -3.10 11.47 -31.77
CA TRP A 156 -2.90 10.24 -30.99
C TRP A 156 -1.48 9.72 -31.17
N THR A 157 -0.75 9.64 -30.06
CA THR A 157 0.64 9.23 -30.04
C THR A 157 0.84 8.15 -28.99
N GLN A 158 1.25 6.97 -29.47
CA GLN A 158 1.68 5.88 -28.60
C GLN A 158 3.07 6.19 -28.03
N GLN A 159 3.19 6.04 -26.71
CA GLN A 159 4.44 6.27 -25.99
C GLN A 159 4.75 5.05 -25.12
N SER A 160 6.05 4.79 -24.95
CA SER A 160 6.58 3.74 -24.08
C SER A 160 7.68 4.34 -23.22
N PHE A 161 7.54 4.21 -21.90
CA PHE A 161 8.49 4.75 -20.94
C PHE A 161 9.07 3.63 -20.09
N GLN A 162 10.38 3.42 -20.22
CA GLN A 162 11.11 2.53 -19.34
C GLN A 162 11.12 3.11 -17.92
N VAL A 163 10.72 2.31 -16.94
CA VAL A 163 10.72 2.75 -15.54
C VAL A 163 12.16 2.75 -15.03
N PRO A 164 12.67 3.88 -14.53
CA PRO A 164 14.08 3.98 -14.14
C PRO A 164 14.37 3.26 -12.83
N GLY A 165 15.57 2.67 -12.75
CA GLY A 165 16.14 2.15 -11.51
C GLY A 165 15.58 0.80 -11.07
N ASN A 166 15.55 0.61 -9.75
CA ASN A 166 14.96 -0.52 -9.02
C ASN A 166 13.52 -0.87 -9.42
N VAL A 167 13.22 -1.65 -10.48
CA VAL A 167 11.82 -1.91 -10.88
C VAL A 167 11.01 -2.63 -9.80
N SER A 168 11.64 -3.42 -8.92
CA SER A 168 10.96 -4.05 -7.78
C SER A 168 10.45 -3.03 -6.76
N HIS A 169 10.95 -1.79 -6.76
CA HIS A 169 10.45 -0.74 -5.86
C HIS A 169 9.10 -0.16 -6.30
N PHE A 170 8.59 -0.50 -7.49
CA PHE A 170 7.34 0.05 -8.04
C PHE A 170 6.16 -0.93 -7.96
N MET A 171 6.41 -2.12 -7.42
CA MET A 171 5.39 -3.12 -7.13
C MET A 171 5.53 -3.52 -5.67
N ASP A 172 4.42 -3.52 -4.93
CA ASP A 172 4.44 -3.98 -3.56
C ASP A 172 4.33 -5.52 -3.46
N PRO A 173 4.50 -6.11 -2.26
CA PRO A 173 4.44 -7.57 -2.10
C PRO A 173 3.09 -8.22 -2.48
N LEU A 174 2.02 -7.43 -2.59
CA LEU A 174 0.69 -7.90 -3.00
C LEU A 174 0.48 -7.76 -4.53
N GLY A 175 1.50 -7.36 -5.27
CA GLY A 175 1.45 -7.15 -6.71
C GLY A 175 0.82 -5.83 -7.12
N ARG A 176 0.64 -4.87 -6.20
CA ARG A 176 0.00 -3.58 -6.51
C ARG A 176 1.01 -2.61 -7.10
N LEU A 177 0.61 -1.93 -8.17
CA LEU A 177 1.33 -0.80 -8.76
C LEU A 177 0.39 0.41 -8.85
N VAL A 178 0.94 1.62 -8.74
CA VAL A 178 0.13 2.84 -8.80
C VAL A 178 0.78 3.84 -9.75
N ALA A 179 0.01 4.28 -10.75
CA ALA A 179 0.38 5.34 -11.66
C ALA A 179 -0.35 6.64 -11.35
N ARG A 180 0.30 7.76 -11.65
CA ARG A 180 -0.30 9.10 -11.59
C ARG A 180 -0.13 9.80 -12.93
N PHE A 181 -1.26 10.20 -13.49
CA PHE A 181 -1.34 11.09 -14.66
C PHE A 181 -1.68 12.49 -14.18
N ALA A 182 -0.85 13.48 -14.50
CA ALA A 182 -0.98 14.81 -13.93
C ALA A 182 -0.58 15.94 -14.88
N SER A 183 -1.21 17.09 -14.69
CA SER A 183 -0.82 18.37 -15.26
C SER A 183 -0.81 19.46 -14.19
N PRO A 184 0.17 20.38 -14.16
CA PRO A 184 0.22 21.44 -13.17
C PRO A 184 -0.63 22.66 -13.54
N ALA A 185 -1.13 22.74 -14.78
CA ALA A 185 -1.85 23.89 -15.32
C ALA A 185 -3.19 23.45 -15.91
N SER A 186 -3.97 24.40 -16.42
CA SER A 186 -5.31 24.18 -16.94
C SER A 186 -5.57 24.87 -18.26
N ASN A 187 -4.56 24.92 -19.12
CA ASN A 187 -4.67 25.61 -20.40
C ASN A 187 -5.56 24.83 -21.36
N ASP A 188 -5.50 23.49 -21.34
CA ASP A 188 -6.30 22.64 -22.22
C ASP A 188 -6.41 21.20 -21.67
N ASN A 189 -7.37 20.45 -22.21
CA ASN A 189 -7.71 19.07 -21.84
C ASN A 189 -6.74 18.05 -22.43
N SER A 190 -7.01 16.76 -22.22
CA SER A 190 -6.30 15.68 -22.90
C SER A 190 -7.14 14.41 -22.95
N ASN A 191 -6.85 13.55 -23.93
CA ASN A 191 -7.50 12.26 -24.13
C ASN A 191 -6.47 11.13 -23.97
N VAL A 192 -6.89 10.06 -23.31
CA VAL A 192 -6.11 8.82 -23.16
C VAL A 192 -7.02 7.62 -23.45
N ASP A 193 -6.65 6.79 -24.42
CA ASP A 193 -7.30 5.51 -24.75
C ASP A 193 -6.42 4.30 -24.42
N HIS A 194 -5.22 4.54 -23.89
CA HIS A 194 -4.38 3.47 -23.39
C HIS A 194 -3.53 3.88 -22.20
N MET A 195 -3.57 3.07 -21.15
CA MET A 195 -2.55 3.04 -20.11
C MET A 195 -2.33 1.60 -19.65
N ALA A 196 -1.10 1.12 -19.77
CA ALA A 196 -0.74 -0.23 -19.36
C ALA A 196 0.66 -0.28 -18.74
N LEU A 197 0.89 -1.28 -17.90
CA LEU A 197 2.21 -1.63 -17.38
C LEU A 197 2.61 -2.99 -17.95
N GLU A 198 3.70 -3.03 -18.70
CA GLU A 198 4.31 -4.27 -19.16
C GLU A 198 5.44 -4.65 -18.20
N LEU A 199 5.38 -5.86 -17.67
CA LEU A 199 6.37 -6.44 -16.77
C LEU A 199 7.04 -7.61 -17.44
N THR A 200 8.34 -7.76 -17.23
CA THR A 200 9.05 -9.01 -17.55
C THR A 200 9.66 -9.57 -16.28
N THR A 201 9.50 -10.87 -16.03
CA THR A 201 10.13 -11.54 -14.89
C THR A 201 11.46 -12.14 -15.30
N ALA A 202 12.40 -12.19 -14.35
CA ALA A 202 13.65 -12.90 -14.55
C ALA A 202 13.39 -14.42 -14.54
N THR A 203 13.98 -15.14 -15.49
CA THR A 203 13.90 -16.60 -15.53
C THR A 203 14.40 -17.19 -14.21
N PRO A 204 13.63 -18.04 -13.51
CA PRO A 204 14.09 -18.62 -12.26
C PRO A 204 15.34 -19.45 -12.51
N THR A 205 16.43 -19.13 -11.80
CA THR A 205 17.59 -20.03 -11.72
C THR A 205 17.16 -21.24 -10.89
N PRO A 206 17.34 -22.48 -11.36
CA PRO A 206 16.92 -23.67 -10.61
C PRO A 206 17.68 -23.70 -9.28
N THR A 207 16.97 -23.44 -8.19
CA THR A 207 17.49 -23.54 -6.84
C THR A 207 17.39 -25.01 -6.40
N PRO A 208 18.44 -25.62 -5.81
CA PRO A 208 18.38 -27.00 -5.36
C PRO A 208 17.28 -27.17 -4.30
N THR A 209 16.37 -28.11 -4.55
CA THR A 209 15.26 -28.48 -3.68
C THR A 209 15.77 -28.80 -2.25
N PRO A 210 15.40 -28.04 -1.21
CA PRO A 210 15.66 -28.47 0.15
C PRO A 210 14.75 -29.66 0.51
N THR A 211 15.34 -30.65 1.20
CA THR A 211 14.66 -31.82 1.77
C THR A 211 13.51 -31.38 2.69
N PRO A 212 12.30 -31.96 2.57
CA PRO A 212 11.16 -31.56 3.37
C PRO A 212 11.41 -31.85 4.86
N THR A 213 11.46 -30.78 5.65
CA THR A 213 11.28 -30.86 7.11
C THR A 213 9.77 -30.95 7.37
N PRO A 214 9.28 -31.83 8.26
CA PRO A 214 7.84 -31.96 8.49
C PRO A 214 7.26 -30.64 8.99
N THR A 215 6.32 -30.10 8.21
CA THR A 215 5.48 -28.96 8.56
C THR A 215 4.68 -29.27 9.82
N PRO A 216 4.75 -28.45 10.89
CA PRO A 216 3.80 -28.59 12.00
C PRO A 216 2.39 -28.28 11.50
N THR A 217 1.45 -29.15 11.86
CA THR A 217 0.01 -29.00 11.63
C THR A 217 -0.47 -27.61 12.05
N PRO A 218 -1.29 -26.90 11.26
CA PRO A 218 -1.89 -25.65 11.68
C PRO A 218 -2.76 -25.91 12.91
N VAL A 219 -2.40 -25.30 14.03
CA VAL A 219 -3.31 -25.17 15.16
C VAL A 219 -4.29 -24.06 14.75
N GLU A 220 -5.55 -24.41 14.55
CA GLU A 220 -6.63 -23.43 14.51
C GLU A 220 -6.68 -22.72 15.85
N THR A 221 -6.09 -21.53 15.92
CA THR A 221 -6.31 -20.61 17.03
C THR A 221 -7.73 -20.09 16.90
N VAL A 222 -8.63 -20.61 17.73
CA VAL A 222 -9.94 -20.02 17.98
C VAL A 222 -9.69 -18.64 18.57
N THR A 223 -9.93 -17.59 17.80
CA THR A 223 -9.98 -16.22 18.29
C THR A 223 -11.21 -16.10 19.19
N GLU A 224 -11.03 -16.25 20.50
CA GLU A 224 -11.95 -15.59 21.42
C GLU A 224 -11.82 -14.09 21.15
N THR A 225 -12.91 -13.48 20.71
CA THR A 225 -13.05 -12.04 20.59
C THR A 225 -12.91 -11.45 21.99
N SER A 226 -11.72 -11.00 22.37
CA SER A 226 -11.63 -10.04 23.47
C SER A 226 -12.32 -8.77 22.99
N ASP A 227 -13.30 -8.28 23.77
CA ASP A 227 -14.00 -7.01 23.52
C ASP A 227 -13.03 -5.85 23.81
N VAL A 228 -11.98 -5.69 22.99
CA VAL A 228 -11.11 -4.52 23.03
C VAL A 228 -11.88 -3.29 22.54
N TRP A 229 -11.51 -2.11 23.04
CA TRP A 229 -12.17 -0.86 22.68
C TRP A 229 -11.92 -0.51 21.20
N SER A 230 -12.92 -0.68 20.33
CA SER A 230 -12.80 -0.33 18.91
C SER A 230 -13.61 0.95 18.61
N PRO A 231 -12.95 2.10 18.38
CA PRO A 231 -13.65 3.34 18.09
C PRO A 231 -14.18 3.38 16.66
N ALA A 232 -15.41 3.86 16.51
CA ALA A 232 -16.01 4.14 15.20
C ALA A 232 -15.66 5.56 14.72
N PRO A 233 -15.74 5.84 13.40
CA PRO A 233 -15.65 7.20 12.88
C PRO A 233 -16.61 8.18 13.58
N GLY A 234 -16.12 9.39 13.86
CA GLY A 234 -16.84 10.41 14.64
C GLY A 234 -16.47 10.41 16.13
N THR A 235 -15.49 9.58 16.54
CA THR A 235 -15.01 9.55 17.92
C THR A 235 -14.19 10.80 18.21
N SER A 236 -14.72 11.69 19.06
CA SER A 236 -13.98 12.89 19.48
C SER A 236 -12.74 12.52 20.30
N TRP A 237 -11.63 13.21 20.08
CA TRP A 237 -10.36 12.84 20.70
C TRP A 237 -9.43 14.02 20.96
N GLN A 238 -8.40 13.76 21.77
CA GLN A 238 -7.26 14.62 22.00
C GLN A 238 -5.99 13.77 22.03
N ILE A 239 -4.90 14.33 21.50
CA ILE A 239 -3.55 13.82 21.70
C ILE A 239 -2.71 14.90 22.37
N GLN A 240 -2.00 14.52 23.45
CA GLN A 240 -1.03 15.38 24.10
C GLN A 240 0.10 14.54 24.71
N LEU A 241 1.29 14.64 24.12
CA LEU A 241 2.45 13.84 24.52
C LEU A 241 3.48 14.65 25.32
N GLN A 242 3.29 15.96 25.46
CA GLN A 242 4.23 16.85 26.16
C GLN A 242 3.55 17.80 27.15
N GLY A 243 4.33 18.23 28.15
CA GLY A 243 3.90 19.16 29.19
C GLY A 243 2.89 18.56 30.17
N ASN A 244 2.23 19.43 30.94
CA ASN A 244 1.17 18.98 31.85
C ASN A 244 -0.10 18.67 31.03
N LEU A 245 -0.60 17.44 31.13
CA LEU A 245 -1.81 17.01 30.42
C LEU A 245 -3.00 17.90 30.77
N ASP A 246 -3.61 18.53 29.76
CA ASP A 246 -4.89 19.23 29.93
C ASP A 246 -6.03 18.22 29.87
N THR A 247 -6.59 17.89 31.03
CA THR A 247 -7.69 16.93 31.17
C THR A 247 -9.08 17.57 31.17
N SER A 248 -9.18 18.87 30.88
CA SER A 248 -10.43 19.63 30.95
C SER A 248 -11.39 19.37 29.78
N LEU A 249 -10.91 18.77 28.69
CA LEU A 249 -11.74 18.49 27.52
C LEU A 249 -12.69 17.31 27.79
N ASN A 250 -13.93 17.46 27.33
CA ASN A 250 -14.91 16.38 27.29
C ASN A 250 -14.91 15.73 25.90
N VAL A 251 -13.93 14.87 25.66
CA VAL A 251 -13.78 14.06 24.43
C VAL A 251 -13.91 12.58 24.77
N ALA A 252 -14.16 11.74 23.77
CA ALA A 252 -14.35 10.31 23.96
C ALA A 252 -13.03 9.55 24.19
N MET A 253 -11.91 10.04 23.66
CA MET A 253 -10.60 9.43 23.81
C MET A 253 -9.48 10.45 24.06
N TYR A 254 -8.52 10.07 24.90
CA TYR A 254 -7.24 10.77 25.06
C TYR A 254 -6.08 9.84 24.70
N ASP A 255 -5.19 10.30 23.83
CA ASP A 255 -3.91 9.69 23.52
C ASP A 255 -2.78 10.44 24.24
N ILE A 256 -2.06 9.72 25.10
CA ILE A 256 -1.16 10.27 26.11
C ILE A 256 0.14 9.46 26.20
N ASP A 257 1.22 10.08 26.66
CA ASP A 257 2.49 9.36 26.84
C ASP A 257 2.38 8.27 27.92
N LEU A 258 2.78 7.03 27.57
CA LEU A 258 2.74 5.86 28.44
C LEU A 258 3.63 6.01 29.68
N PHE A 259 4.79 6.65 29.60
CA PHE A 259 5.73 6.71 30.71
C PHE A 259 5.43 7.89 31.62
N ASP A 260 5.21 9.05 31.03
CA ASP A 260 5.21 10.32 31.76
C ASP A 260 3.87 10.63 32.43
N THR A 261 2.76 10.03 31.96
CA THR A 261 1.45 10.29 32.55
C THR A 261 1.18 9.43 33.79
N PRO A 262 0.95 9.99 34.99
CA PRO A 262 0.70 9.18 36.18
C PRO A 262 -0.60 8.37 36.10
N THR A 263 -0.63 7.16 36.70
CA THR A 263 -1.85 6.32 36.76
C THR A 263 -3.06 7.03 37.38
N SER A 264 -2.84 7.97 38.31
CA SER A 264 -3.93 8.77 38.89
C SER A 264 -4.66 9.65 37.87
N VAL A 265 -3.93 10.15 36.86
CA VAL A 265 -4.51 10.94 35.77
C VAL A 265 -5.31 10.06 34.82
N ILE A 266 -4.79 8.86 34.50
CA ILE A 266 -5.53 7.84 33.73
C ILE A 266 -6.83 7.48 34.43
N ASN A 267 -6.78 7.20 35.74
CA ASN A 267 -7.96 6.88 36.54
C ASN A 267 -9.00 8.02 36.55
N ASP A 268 -8.56 9.28 36.58
CA ASP A 268 -9.47 10.44 36.49
C ASP A 268 -10.20 10.49 35.14
N LEU A 269 -9.47 10.34 34.03
CA LEU A 269 -10.06 10.28 32.69
C LEU A 269 -11.07 9.13 32.58
N LYS A 270 -10.69 7.92 33.03
CA LYS A 270 -11.56 6.75 33.00
C LYS A 270 -12.80 6.89 33.89
N SER A 271 -12.71 7.58 35.03
CA SER A 271 -13.86 7.86 35.89
C SER A 271 -14.95 8.70 35.20
N ARG A 272 -14.57 9.42 34.13
CA ARG A 272 -15.46 10.19 33.26
C ARG A 272 -15.87 9.44 31.99
N ASN A 273 -15.60 8.14 31.93
CA ASN A 273 -15.90 7.29 30.78
C ASN A 273 -15.19 7.74 29.49
N ILE A 274 -13.96 8.25 29.65
CA ILE A 274 -13.06 8.61 28.55
C ILE A 274 -12.08 7.46 28.34
N ALA A 275 -11.95 6.99 27.10
CA ALA A 275 -10.98 5.96 26.73
C ALA A 275 -9.56 6.55 26.73
N VAL A 276 -8.58 5.77 27.16
CA VAL A 276 -7.18 6.21 27.25
C VAL A 276 -6.29 5.34 26.37
N ILE A 277 -5.71 5.94 25.34
CA ILE A 277 -4.67 5.35 24.49
C ILE A 277 -3.31 5.79 25.00
N CYS A 278 -2.39 4.83 25.15
CA CYS A 278 -1.06 5.08 25.69
C CYS A 278 -0.01 4.97 24.58
N TYR A 279 0.54 6.13 24.20
CA TYR A 279 1.64 6.27 23.26
C TYR A 279 2.94 5.69 23.80
N PHE A 280 3.66 4.96 22.94
CA PHE A 280 5.09 4.71 23.09
C PHE A 280 5.71 4.49 21.72
N SER A 281 7.00 4.77 21.55
CA SER A 281 7.65 4.40 20.28
C SER A 281 7.97 2.90 20.24
N ALA A 282 7.51 2.21 19.20
CA ALA A 282 7.83 0.79 18.96
C ALA A 282 8.92 0.59 17.91
N GLY A 283 9.15 1.58 17.04
CA GLY A 283 10.17 1.53 15.98
C GLY A 283 11.36 2.46 16.17
N SER A 284 11.40 3.24 17.25
CA SER A 284 12.58 4.04 17.64
C SER A 284 13.02 3.73 19.08
N TRP A 285 14.32 3.91 19.32
CA TRP A 285 14.94 4.00 20.63
C TRP A 285 14.99 5.47 21.04
N GLU A 286 14.55 5.76 22.26
CA GLU A 286 14.47 7.09 22.87
C GLU A 286 15.39 7.14 24.10
N ASP A 287 16.39 8.03 24.11
CA ASP A 287 17.46 8.00 25.12
C ASP A 287 17.03 8.37 26.55
N TRP A 288 15.89 9.05 26.69
CA TRP A 288 15.34 9.50 27.97
C TRP A 288 14.40 8.48 28.63
N ARG A 289 14.01 7.39 27.93
CA ARG A 289 13.09 6.40 28.51
C ARG A 289 13.78 5.64 29.64
N THR A 290 13.04 5.35 30.70
CA THR A 290 13.56 4.62 31.86
C THR A 290 14.02 3.20 31.52
N ASP A 291 13.51 2.63 30.42
CA ASP A 291 13.88 1.32 29.89
C ASP A 291 14.89 1.39 28.73
N ALA A 292 15.41 2.57 28.38
CA ALA A 292 16.32 2.76 27.25
C ALA A 292 17.58 1.86 27.30
N GLY A 293 18.02 1.49 28.51
CA GLY A 293 19.14 0.58 28.74
C GLY A 293 18.86 -0.89 28.39
N GLN A 294 17.60 -1.28 28.23
CA GLN A 294 17.20 -2.66 27.91
C GLN A 294 17.25 -2.97 26.42
N ILE A 295 17.16 -1.95 25.56
CA ILE A 295 17.27 -2.10 24.10
C ILE A 295 18.76 -2.25 23.73
N PRO A 296 19.21 -3.36 23.14
CA PRO A 296 20.62 -3.55 22.80
C PRO A 296 21.13 -2.50 21.80
N VAL A 297 22.38 -2.05 21.95
CA VAL A 297 23.01 -1.13 20.98
C VAL A 297 23.05 -1.72 19.57
N SER A 298 23.11 -3.06 19.44
CA SER A 298 23.15 -3.75 18.13
C SER A 298 21.91 -3.54 17.26
N VAL A 299 20.78 -3.13 17.85
CA VAL A 299 19.53 -2.90 17.12
C VAL A 299 19.17 -1.41 17.02
N ARG A 300 20.10 -0.51 17.39
CA ARG A 300 19.91 0.94 17.28
C ARG A 300 20.58 1.45 16.01
N GLY A 301 19.81 2.17 15.20
CA GLY A 301 20.19 2.57 13.85
C GLY A 301 20.51 4.05 13.72
N ALA A 302 20.19 4.60 12.56
CA ALA A 302 20.34 6.01 12.27
C ALA A 302 19.35 6.85 13.08
N SER A 303 19.67 8.13 13.29
CA SER A 303 18.70 9.09 13.84
C SER A 303 17.48 9.19 12.92
N ASN A 304 16.28 9.26 13.50
CA ASN A 304 15.04 9.50 12.77
C ASN A 304 14.76 10.99 12.54
N GLY A 305 15.65 11.89 12.98
CA GLY A 305 15.50 13.33 12.87
C GLY A 305 14.95 14.00 14.13
N TRP A 306 14.48 13.24 15.12
CA TRP A 306 14.14 13.78 16.43
C TRP A 306 15.35 13.66 17.40
N PRO A 307 15.67 14.73 18.17
CA PRO A 307 16.83 14.70 19.07
C PRO A 307 16.71 13.60 20.13
N GLY A 308 17.75 12.78 20.27
CA GLY A 308 17.76 11.66 21.22
C GLY A 308 17.06 10.39 20.73
N GLU A 309 16.57 10.37 19.49
CA GLU A 309 15.94 9.19 18.88
C GLU A 309 16.78 8.54 17.77
N GLN A 310 16.70 7.21 17.72
CA GLN A 310 17.29 6.37 16.68
C GLN A 310 16.29 5.31 16.22
N TRP A 311 16.24 5.01 14.93
CA TRP A 311 15.45 3.88 14.42
C TRP A 311 15.90 2.54 15.02
N LEU A 312 14.97 1.58 15.12
CA LEU A 312 15.24 0.22 15.57
C LEU A 312 15.33 -0.77 14.40
N ASP A 313 16.16 -1.80 14.56
CA ASP A 313 16.14 -2.98 13.68
C ASP A 313 14.97 -3.89 14.02
N ILE A 314 13.80 -3.57 13.45
CA ILE A 314 12.57 -4.34 13.65
C ILE A 314 12.61 -5.76 13.07
N SER A 315 13.63 -6.11 12.27
CA SER A 315 13.81 -7.49 11.82
C SER A 315 14.31 -8.41 12.95
N ALA A 316 14.92 -7.83 13.98
CA ALA A 316 15.37 -8.52 15.18
C ALA A 316 14.29 -8.53 16.28
N ILE A 317 13.10 -9.02 15.94
CA ILE A 317 11.93 -9.05 16.84
C ILE A 317 12.27 -9.73 18.17
N ASP A 318 13.09 -10.78 18.16
CA ASP A 318 13.54 -11.50 19.37
C ASP A 318 14.23 -10.60 20.42
N LYS A 319 14.90 -9.53 19.96
CA LYS A 319 15.58 -8.57 20.84
C LYS A 319 14.68 -7.42 21.29
N LEU A 320 13.67 -7.06 20.48
CA LEU A 320 12.74 -5.97 20.77
C LEU A 320 11.54 -6.46 21.58
N ALA A 321 11.11 -7.69 21.34
CA ALA A 321 9.89 -8.25 21.90
C ALA A 321 9.82 -8.16 23.43
N PRO A 322 10.87 -8.49 24.21
CA PRO A 322 10.81 -8.35 25.66
C PRO A 322 10.53 -6.92 26.13
N VAL A 323 11.07 -5.91 25.43
CA VAL A 323 10.90 -4.50 25.80
C VAL A 323 9.51 -4.01 25.43
N MET A 324 9.04 -4.29 24.20
CA MET A 324 7.73 -3.85 23.74
C MET A 324 6.59 -4.58 24.47
N ALA A 325 6.76 -5.86 24.77
CA ALA A 325 5.85 -6.62 25.63
C ALA A 325 5.77 -5.99 27.03
N ALA A 326 6.90 -5.62 27.63
CA ALA A 326 6.92 -4.95 28.94
C ALA A 326 6.26 -3.55 28.90
N ARG A 327 6.38 -2.81 27.80
CA ARG A 327 5.66 -1.54 27.60
C ARG A 327 4.15 -1.77 27.52
N MET A 328 3.70 -2.79 26.80
CA MET A 328 2.27 -3.15 26.75
C MET A 328 1.76 -3.71 28.09
N ASP A 329 2.58 -4.45 28.84
CA ASP A 329 2.27 -4.87 30.22
C ASP A 329 2.08 -3.65 31.14
N LEU A 330 2.95 -2.64 31.00
CA LEU A 330 2.83 -1.38 31.72
C LEU A 330 1.55 -0.63 31.33
N ALA A 331 1.20 -0.58 30.04
CA ALA A 331 -0.03 0.06 29.57
C ALA A 331 -1.27 -0.60 30.19
N ALA A 332 -1.35 -1.94 30.13
CA ALA A 332 -2.43 -2.70 30.76
C ALA A 332 -2.48 -2.48 32.28
N ALA A 333 -1.34 -2.53 32.97
CA ALA A 333 -1.26 -2.33 34.42
C ALA A 333 -1.67 -0.90 34.86
N LYS A 334 -1.42 0.11 34.02
CA LYS A 334 -1.86 1.49 34.24
C LYS A 334 -3.34 1.70 33.89
N GLY A 335 -3.98 0.73 33.24
CA GLY A 335 -5.39 0.76 32.86
C GLY A 335 -5.66 1.47 31.54
N CYS A 336 -4.68 1.58 30.64
CA CYS A 336 -4.94 2.06 29.28
C CYS A 336 -5.96 1.14 28.59
N ASP A 337 -6.82 1.70 27.73
CA ASP A 337 -7.78 0.96 26.90
C ASP A 337 -7.14 0.50 25.57
N GLY A 338 -6.05 1.13 25.17
CA GLY A 338 -5.25 0.73 24.03
C GLY A 338 -3.89 1.43 23.96
N VAL A 339 -3.17 1.22 22.88
CA VAL A 339 -1.81 1.76 22.66
C VAL A 339 -1.66 2.41 21.28
N ASP A 340 -0.81 3.44 21.20
CA ASP A 340 -0.31 4.07 19.97
C ASP A 340 1.20 3.78 19.82
N PRO A 341 1.59 2.64 19.21
CA PRO A 341 2.99 2.34 18.96
C PRO A 341 3.51 3.13 17.75
N ASP A 342 4.41 4.08 17.99
CA ASP A 342 4.95 4.97 16.95
C ASP A 342 6.17 4.39 16.22
N ASN A 343 6.56 5.04 15.12
CA ASN A 343 7.70 4.73 14.27
C ASN A 343 7.59 3.35 13.60
N VAL A 344 6.36 2.88 13.36
CA VAL A 344 6.05 1.55 12.79
C VAL A 344 6.01 1.55 11.24
N ASP A 345 6.82 2.41 10.62
CA ASP A 345 7.01 2.56 9.17
C ASP A 345 8.50 2.71 8.77
N GLY A 346 9.41 2.25 9.63
CA GLY A 346 10.86 2.37 9.48
C GLY A 346 11.43 1.80 8.17
N TYR A 347 10.74 0.85 7.52
CA TYR A 347 11.17 0.33 6.21
C TYR A 347 11.10 1.34 5.06
N THR A 348 10.30 2.40 5.19
CA THR A 348 10.23 3.51 4.22
C THR A 348 11.20 4.64 4.54
N ASN A 349 11.92 4.51 5.66
CA ASN A 349 12.82 5.53 6.20
C ASN A 349 14.28 5.07 6.11
N ASN A 350 15.20 6.03 6.24
CA ASN A 350 16.62 5.70 6.38
C ASN A 350 16.92 5.25 7.82
N SER A 351 16.52 4.03 8.17
CA SER A 351 16.69 3.47 9.50
C SER A 351 18.14 3.14 9.86
N GLY A 352 19.04 3.10 8.88
CA GLY A 352 20.38 2.52 9.05
C GLY A 352 20.40 0.99 9.00
N PHE A 353 19.25 0.35 8.78
CA PHE A 353 19.10 -1.10 8.59
C PHE A 353 18.43 -1.39 7.25
N PRO A 354 18.70 -2.55 6.61
CA PRO A 354 18.06 -2.97 5.37
C PRO A 354 16.66 -3.54 5.65
N LEU A 355 15.79 -2.74 6.28
CA LEU A 355 14.43 -3.13 6.61
C LEU A 355 13.62 -3.32 5.33
N THR A 356 12.91 -4.45 5.24
CA THR A 356 12.02 -4.74 4.12
C THR A 356 10.57 -4.44 4.51
N SER A 357 9.70 -4.30 3.52
CA SER A 357 8.25 -4.25 3.75
C SER A 357 7.76 -5.47 4.56
N GLN A 358 8.33 -6.66 4.33
CA GLN A 358 7.92 -7.85 5.06
C GLN A 358 8.33 -7.78 6.55
N HIS A 359 9.53 -7.28 6.85
CA HIS A 359 9.94 -7.07 8.25
C HIS A 359 8.96 -6.14 8.99
N GLN A 360 8.49 -5.08 8.35
CA GLN A 360 7.50 -4.18 8.95
C GLN A 360 6.14 -4.86 9.14
N LEU A 361 5.67 -5.62 8.14
CA LEU A 361 4.40 -6.36 8.26
C LEU A 361 4.45 -7.34 9.42
N ASP A 362 5.52 -8.13 9.52
CA ASP A 362 5.68 -9.14 10.56
C ASP A 362 5.74 -8.50 11.95
N TYR A 363 6.51 -7.41 12.09
CA TYR A 363 6.61 -6.69 13.35
C TYR A 363 5.30 -6.02 13.77
N ASN A 364 4.60 -5.37 12.84
CA ASN A 364 3.33 -4.68 13.15
C ASN A 364 2.21 -5.68 13.49
N LYS A 365 2.15 -6.82 12.80
CA LYS A 365 1.22 -7.91 13.16
C LYS A 365 1.56 -8.51 14.52
N TRP A 366 2.84 -8.66 14.84
CA TRP A 366 3.29 -9.09 16.16
C TRP A 366 2.86 -8.10 17.25
N LEU A 367 3.08 -6.79 17.06
CA LEU A 367 2.63 -5.75 18.00
C LEU A 367 1.12 -5.82 18.25
N ALA A 368 0.32 -5.94 17.19
CA ALA A 368 -1.13 -6.05 17.30
C ALA A 368 -1.56 -7.29 18.09
N THR A 369 -0.96 -8.44 17.78
CA THR A 369 -1.24 -9.70 18.47
C THR A 369 -0.93 -9.59 19.97
N GLU A 370 0.20 -8.97 20.33
CA GLU A 370 0.61 -8.80 21.73
C GLU A 370 -0.26 -7.79 22.49
N ALA A 371 -0.73 -6.73 21.83
CA ALA A 371 -1.67 -5.77 22.42
C ALA A 371 -3.02 -6.46 22.72
N HIS A 372 -3.59 -7.16 21.74
CA HIS A 372 -4.86 -7.88 21.91
C HIS A 372 -4.79 -8.98 22.95
N ALA A 373 -3.66 -9.69 23.06
CA ALA A 373 -3.42 -10.69 24.11
C ALA A 373 -3.47 -10.09 25.54
N ARG A 374 -3.32 -8.77 25.67
CA ARG A 374 -3.42 -8.01 26.93
C ARG A 374 -4.75 -7.29 27.09
N GLY A 375 -5.70 -7.48 26.16
CA GLY A 375 -6.98 -6.77 26.16
C GLY A 375 -6.84 -5.29 25.82
N LEU A 376 -5.74 -4.89 25.17
CA LEU A 376 -5.50 -3.53 24.70
C LEU A 376 -5.87 -3.42 23.23
N SER A 377 -6.60 -2.36 22.86
CA SER A 377 -6.71 -1.96 21.46
C SER A 377 -5.39 -1.42 20.93
N ILE A 378 -5.23 -1.38 19.62
CA ILE A 378 -4.01 -0.89 18.98
C ILE A 378 -4.29 -0.01 17.76
N GLY A 379 -3.64 1.14 17.71
CA GLY A 379 -3.65 2.05 16.58
C GLY A 379 -2.52 1.77 15.60
N LEU A 380 -2.80 1.81 14.29
CA LEU A 380 -1.75 1.84 13.28
C LEU A 380 -1.31 3.29 13.05
N LYS A 381 -0.11 3.62 13.54
CA LYS A 381 0.50 4.93 13.33
C LYS A 381 1.18 5.00 11.98
N ASN A 382 0.72 5.91 11.13
CA ASN A 382 1.24 6.09 9.77
C ASN A 382 1.28 4.77 8.97
N ASN A 383 2.43 4.37 8.43
CA ASN A 383 2.61 3.16 7.62
C ASN A 383 1.55 2.94 6.50
N LEU A 384 1.22 4.02 5.78
CA LEU A 384 0.04 4.06 4.90
C LEU A 384 0.08 3.00 3.79
N LEU A 385 1.28 2.63 3.34
CA LEU A 385 1.47 1.69 2.24
C LEU A 385 1.07 0.25 2.60
N GLN A 386 1.00 -0.07 3.89
CA GLN A 386 0.66 -1.40 4.40
C GLN A 386 -0.76 -1.50 4.96
N ILE A 387 -1.55 -0.43 4.91
CA ILE A 387 -2.90 -0.37 5.50
C ILE A 387 -3.79 -1.52 5.04
N GLU A 388 -3.89 -1.82 3.74
CA GLU A 388 -4.76 -2.94 3.28
C GLU A 388 -4.37 -4.30 3.87
N ALA A 389 -3.10 -4.51 4.24
CA ALA A 389 -2.63 -5.76 4.83
C ALA A 389 -2.69 -5.77 6.37
N LEU A 390 -2.68 -4.59 6.99
CA LEU A 390 -2.62 -4.42 8.44
C LEU A 390 -3.98 -4.07 9.05
N GLU A 391 -4.88 -3.39 8.33
CA GLU A 391 -6.20 -2.98 8.81
C GLU A 391 -6.93 -4.10 9.58
N PRO A 392 -6.97 -5.37 9.13
CA PRO A 392 -7.66 -6.43 9.86
C PRO A 392 -7.10 -6.72 11.26
N TYR A 393 -5.87 -6.31 11.54
CA TYR A 393 -5.16 -6.54 12.81
C TYR A 393 -5.21 -5.33 13.76
N PHE A 394 -5.60 -4.15 13.28
CA PHE A 394 -5.59 -2.91 14.06
C PHE A 394 -7.02 -2.39 14.28
N ASP A 395 -7.25 -1.71 15.40
CA ASP A 395 -8.60 -1.29 15.82
C ASP A 395 -8.96 0.12 15.34
N PHE A 396 -7.95 0.92 15.01
CA PHE A 396 -8.05 2.26 14.45
C PHE A 396 -6.73 2.66 13.78
N ALA A 397 -6.72 3.79 13.08
CA ALA A 397 -5.50 4.40 12.54
C ALA A 397 -5.23 5.75 13.20
N ILE A 398 -3.95 6.09 13.37
CA ILE A 398 -3.48 7.44 13.68
C ILE A 398 -2.56 7.88 12.55
N ASN A 399 -2.86 9.01 11.91
CA ASN A 399 -1.98 9.56 10.87
C ASN A 399 -1.61 11.01 11.11
N GLU A 400 -0.40 11.35 10.71
CA GLU A 400 0.07 12.72 10.63
C GLU A 400 0.20 13.16 9.16
N SER A 401 -0.40 14.31 8.87
CA SER A 401 -0.11 15.10 7.67
C SER A 401 -0.48 14.47 6.31
N CYS A 402 -1.46 13.57 6.23
CA CYS A 402 -1.85 13.00 4.94
C CYS A 402 -2.37 14.04 3.94
N LEU A 403 -2.90 15.20 4.37
CA LEU A 403 -3.33 16.24 3.42
C LEU A 403 -2.13 16.91 2.82
N HIS A 404 -1.15 17.26 3.67
CA HIS A 404 0.12 17.83 3.23
C HIS A 404 0.82 16.95 2.20
N TYR A 405 0.80 15.62 2.40
CA TYR A 405 1.41 14.65 1.50
C TYR A 405 0.48 14.10 0.41
N ASN A 406 -0.79 14.55 0.39
CA ASN A 406 -1.83 14.12 -0.53
C ASN A 406 -1.95 12.58 -0.61
N GLU A 407 -2.16 11.95 0.55
CA GLU A 407 -2.19 10.50 0.71
C GLU A 407 -3.30 9.99 1.63
N CYS A 408 -4.25 10.85 2.01
CA CYS A 408 -5.36 10.51 2.91
C CYS A 408 -6.22 9.35 2.42
N ASP A 409 -6.33 9.16 1.10
CA ASP A 409 -7.12 8.07 0.54
C ASP A 409 -6.56 6.67 0.88
N LEU A 410 -5.30 6.57 1.35
CA LEU A 410 -4.74 5.29 1.79
C LEU A 410 -5.32 4.84 3.14
N LEU A 411 -5.93 5.74 3.90
CA LEU A 411 -6.53 5.47 5.21
C LEU A 411 -8.00 5.01 5.12
N THR A 412 -8.66 5.15 3.96
CA THR A 412 -10.08 4.79 3.82
C THR A 412 -10.40 3.33 4.14
N PRO A 413 -9.51 2.32 3.96
CA PRO A 413 -9.82 0.96 4.38
C PRO A 413 -10.23 0.83 5.85
N PHE A 414 -9.69 1.66 6.76
CA PHE A 414 -10.14 1.67 8.16
C PHE A 414 -11.58 2.17 8.28
N VAL A 415 -11.93 3.27 7.62
CA VAL A 415 -13.30 3.81 7.64
C VAL A 415 -14.29 2.86 6.98
N ASP A 416 -13.91 2.24 5.85
CA ASP A 416 -14.72 1.25 5.14
C ASP A 416 -15.00 0.01 6.02
N ALA A 417 -14.07 -0.33 6.91
CA ALA A 417 -14.23 -1.36 7.94
C ALA A 417 -14.96 -0.87 9.21
N GLY A 418 -15.41 0.38 9.24
CA GLY A 418 -16.11 0.98 10.38
C GLY A 418 -15.21 1.40 11.54
N LYS A 419 -13.89 1.50 11.32
CA LYS A 419 -12.89 1.88 12.32
C LYS A 419 -12.51 3.35 12.20
N ALA A 420 -12.23 4.00 13.34
CA ALA A 420 -11.84 5.39 13.36
C ALA A 420 -10.48 5.62 12.68
N VAL A 421 -10.38 6.78 12.01
CA VAL A 421 -9.11 7.34 11.54
C VAL A 421 -8.93 8.66 12.25
N PHE A 422 -8.03 8.67 13.22
CA PHE A 422 -7.59 9.88 13.92
C PHE A 422 -6.44 10.49 13.14
N GLY A 423 -6.41 11.81 13.00
CA GLY A 423 -5.20 12.41 12.46
C GLY A 423 -4.96 13.88 12.70
N ILE A 424 -3.74 14.27 12.38
CA ILE A 424 -3.14 15.52 12.83
C ILE A 424 -2.57 16.27 11.62
N GLU A 425 -2.99 17.52 11.44
CA GLU A 425 -2.28 18.48 10.60
C GLU A 425 -1.48 19.47 11.45
N TYR A 426 -0.23 19.71 11.06
CA TYR A 426 0.66 20.64 11.77
C TYR A 426 0.75 21.99 11.09
N LEU A 427 0.77 22.03 9.76
CA LEU A 427 1.12 23.24 9.00
C LEU A 427 -0.12 23.92 8.41
N ASP A 428 -1.04 23.15 7.85
CA ASP A 428 -2.16 23.68 7.06
C ASP A 428 -3.26 24.31 7.93
N ASP A 429 -4.09 25.19 7.36
CA ASP A 429 -5.20 25.85 8.06
C ASP A 429 -6.42 24.92 8.14
N PRO A 430 -7.09 24.78 9.31
CA PRO A 430 -8.34 24.02 9.43
C PRO A 430 -9.38 24.32 8.34
N ALA A 431 -9.48 25.57 7.89
CA ALA A 431 -10.40 25.96 6.82
C ALA A 431 -10.12 25.23 5.48
N ASP A 432 -8.87 24.83 5.24
CA ASP A 432 -8.44 24.18 4.01
C ASP A 432 -8.61 22.65 4.06
N PHE A 433 -8.38 22.02 5.23
CA PHE A 433 -8.40 20.56 5.33
C PHE A 433 -9.67 19.96 5.95
N CYS A 434 -10.37 20.67 6.84
CA CYS A 434 -11.47 20.06 7.61
C CYS A 434 -12.63 19.59 6.74
N SER A 435 -12.96 20.31 5.66
CA SER A 435 -14.02 19.87 4.74
C SER A 435 -13.66 18.55 4.06
N THR A 436 -12.39 18.38 3.70
CA THR A 436 -11.88 17.17 3.04
C THR A 436 -11.82 15.98 3.99
N THR A 437 -11.27 16.15 5.19
CA THR A 437 -11.17 15.06 6.18
C THR A 437 -12.53 14.63 6.69
N ASN A 438 -13.44 15.57 6.94
CA ASN A 438 -14.82 15.26 7.34
C ASN A 438 -15.56 14.47 6.24
N ALA A 439 -15.33 14.78 4.96
CA ALA A 439 -15.93 14.06 3.83
C ALA A 439 -15.39 12.62 3.71
N LEU A 440 -14.16 12.37 4.13
CA LEU A 440 -13.56 11.03 4.25
C LEU A 440 -13.94 10.31 5.55
N ASN A 441 -14.76 10.95 6.38
CA ASN A 441 -15.16 10.48 7.70
C ASN A 441 -13.99 10.29 8.69
N PHE A 442 -12.94 11.10 8.56
CA PHE A 442 -11.81 11.13 9.49
C PHE A 442 -12.05 12.11 10.64
N ASP A 443 -11.45 11.84 11.79
CA ASP A 443 -11.51 12.67 12.99
C ASP A 443 -10.20 13.45 13.14
N TRP A 444 -10.17 14.68 12.60
CA TRP A 444 -8.92 15.42 12.40
C TRP A 444 -8.72 16.61 13.34
N LEU A 445 -7.47 16.83 13.73
CA LEU A 445 -7.03 17.92 14.60
C LEU A 445 -5.97 18.80 13.91
N LYS A 446 -6.05 20.11 14.10
CA LYS A 446 -4.88 21.00 14.02
C LYS A 446 -4.12 20.91 15.33
N LYS A 447 -2.82 20.66 15.27
CA LYS A 447 -1.94 20.61 16.45
C LYS A 447 -0.65 21.40 16.21
N PRO A 448 -0.02 21.95 17.27
CA PRO A 448 1.39 22.31 17.20
C PRO A 448 2.26 21.04 17.11
N LYS A 449 3.44 21.15 16.49
CA LYS A 449 4.36 20.02 16.28
C LYS A 449 4.91 19.41 17.59
N ASP A 450 4.92 20.19 18.67
CA ASP A 450 5.34 19.73 20.00
C ASP A 450 4.26 18.90 20.72
N LEU A 451 3.06 18.76 20.12
CA LEU A 451 1.93 18.01 20.69
C LEU A 451 1.58 18.45 22.12
N MET A 452 1.74 19.74 22.44
CA MET A 452 1.20 20.34 23.66
C MET A 452 -0.34 20.44 23.60
N ALA A 453 -0.97 20.97 24.65
CA ALA A 453 -2.43 20.97 24.82
C ALA A 453 -3.23 21.59 23.65
N ALA A 454 -2.72 22.64 23.01
CA ALA A 454 -3.43 23.38 21.96
C ALA A 454 -3.95 22.45 20.85
N ARG A 455 -5.22 22.65 20.45
CA ARG A 455 -5.85 21.92 19.35
C ARG A 455 -7.00 22.72 18.73
N GLU A 456 -7.30 22.47 17.47
CA GLU A 456 -8.58 22.82 16.84
C GLU A 456 -9.17 21.55 16.20
N SER A 457 -10.44 21.23 16.49
CA SER A 457 -11.14 20.02 16.01
C SER A 457 -11.92 20.33 14.73
N CYS A 458 -11.86 19.47 13.73
CA CYS A 458 -12.69 19.62 12.52
C CYS A 458 -14.16 19.25 12.71
N ARG A 459 -14.47 18.42 13.71
CA ARG A 459 -15.82 18.04 14.12
C ARG A 459 -15.86 17.58 15.57
#